data_AF-A4J2R5-F1
#
_entry.id   AF-A4J2R5-F1
#
_cell.length_a   1.000
_cell.length_b   1.000
_cell.length_c   1.000
_cell.angle_alpha   90.00
_cell.angle_beta   90.00
_cell.angle_gamma   90.00
#
_symmetry.space_group_name_H-M   'P 1'
#
loop_
_entity.id
_entity.type
_entity.pdbx_description
1 polymer ?
#
loop_
_entity_poly.entity_id
_entity_poly.type
_entity_poly.pdbx_seq_one_letter_code
_entity_poly.pdbx_strand_id
1 'polypeptide(L)'
;MQTILGFLIGITFTIVILFQPIETYSLQVRHQSAEKIVNKYLTRIKLDGYLTTVDENKMINEFANIGCPIENKDTDIIVNARESRGDTRILRNTDPTAGEVFLTVKCKLDPKPAVPNAPETLMVGGTDYSERPDP
;
A
#
# COMPACT_ATOMS: atom_id res chain seq x y z
N MET A 1 32.99 39.51 -5.33
CA MET A 1 32.37 38.53 -6.25
C MET A 1 32.55 37.09 -5.76
N GLN A 2 33.76 36.69 -5.36
CA GLN A 2 34.06 35.34 -4.86
C GLN A 2 33.37 34.97 -3.51
N THR A 3 33.16 35.96 -2.62
CA THR A 3 32.45 35.78 -1.35
C THR A 3 30.95 35.55 -1.52
N ILE A 4 30.30 36.31 -2.40
CA ILE A 4 28.85 36.19 -2.69
C ILE A 4 28.55 34.83 -3.34
N LEU A 5 29.42 34.38 -4.25
CA LEU A 5 29.31 33.07 -4.88
C LEU A 5 29.45 31.92 -3.85
N GLY A 6 30.41 32.03 -2.92
CA GLY A 6 30.57 31.06 -1.83
C GLY A 6 29.34 30.99 -0.91
N PHE A 7 28.75 32.14 -0.57
CA PHE A 7 27.51 32.20 0.20
C PHE A 7 26.32 31.56 -0.54
N LEU A 8 26.17 31.83 -1.84
CA LEU A 8 25.11 31.21 -2.65
C LEU A 8 25.26 29.70 -2.70
N ILE A 9 26.46 29.17 -2.96
CA ILE A 9 26.72 27.73 -2.99
C ILE A 9 26.42 27.09 -1.61
N GLY A 10 26.85 27.73 -0.52
CA GLY A 10 26.59 27.26 0.84
C GLY A 10 25.09 27.18 1.17
N ILE A 11 24.32 28.18 0.77
CA ILE A 11 22.86 28.20 0.96
C ILE A 11 22.19 27.09 0.15
N THR A 12 22.53 26.94 -1.13
CA THR A 12 21.94 25.89 -1.97
C THR A 12 22.25 24.49 -1.42
N PHE A 13 23.47 24.26 -0.96
CA PHE A 13 23.87 22.98 -0.39
C PHE A 13 23.11 22.66 0.91
N THR A 14 22.90 23.67 1.75
CA THR A 14 22.15 23.52 3.01
C THR A 14 20.67 23.23 2.74
N ILE A 15 20.07 23.89 1.75
CA ILE A 15 18.69 23.61 1.32
C ILE A 15 18.58 22.15 0.85
N VAL A 16 19.47 21.68 -0.02
CA VAL A 16 19.41 20.29 -0.53
C VAL A 16 19.49 19.26 0.60
N ILE A 17 20.37 19.47 1.60
CA ILE A 17 20.50 18.56 2.75
C ILE A 17 19.23 18.53 3.60
N LEU A 18 18.55 19.66 3.77
CA LEU A 18 17.35 19.74 4.62
C LEU A 18 16.09 19.16 3.95
N PHE A 19 16.02 19.14 2.62
CA PHE A 19 14.85 18.62 1.90
C PHE A 19 14.84 17.08 1.81
N GLN A 20 16.02 16.44 1.71
CA GLN A 20 16.16 14.98 1.65
C GLN A 20 15.43 14.22 2.78
N PRO A 21 15.57 14.57 4.08
CA PRO A 21 14.89 13.85 5.16
C PRO A 21 13.36 14.05 5.17
N ILE A 22 12.86 15.16 4.63
CA ILE A 22 11.41 15.43 4.56
C ILE A 22 10.76 14.47 3.57
N GLU A 23 11.39 14.29 2.41
CA GLU A 23 10.86 13.42 1.36
C GLU A 23 10.89 11.95 1.77
N THR A 24 11.98 11.48 2.40
CA THR A 24 12.05 10.11 2.91
C THR A 24 11.04 9.85 4.02
N TYR A 25 10.83 10.82 4.91
CA TYR A 25 9.78 10.75 5.92
C TYR A 25 8.38 10.66 5.29
N SER A 26 8.10 11.47 4.27
CA SER A 26 6.81 11.43 3.57
C SER A 26 6.53 10.07 2.92
N LEU A 27 7.57 9.43 2.35
CA LEU A 27 7.47 8.09 1.78
C LEU A 27 7.17 7.04 2.86
N GLN A 28 7.84 7.12 4.01
CA GLN A 28 7.59 6.23 5.15
C GLN A 28 6.15 6.38 5.68
N VAL A 29 5.64 7.60 5.79
CA VAL A 29 4.26 7.86 6.21
C VAL A 29 3.25 7.25 5.23
N ARG A 30 3.50 7.34 3.92
CA ARG A 30 2.66 6.69 2.89
C ARG A 30 2.72 5.17 3.02
N HIS A 31 3.89 4.58 3.24
CA HIS A 31 4.04 3.14 3.47
C HIS A 31 3.20 2.67 4.67
N GLN A 32 3.34 3.35 5.81
CA GLN A 32 2.56 3.03 7.01
C GLN A 32 1.05 3.22 6.80
N SER A 33 0.65 4.21 6.01
CA SER A 33 -0.76 4.43 5.69
C SER A 33 -1.31 3.32 4.81
N ALA A 34 -0.55 2.89 3.80
CA ALA A 34 -0.89 1.77 2.93
C ALA A 34 -0.99 0.45 3.72
N GLU A 35 -0.04 0.17 4.63
CA GLU A 35 -0.10 -1.00 5.53
C GLU A 35 -1.37 -0.99 6.40
N LYS A 36 -1.74 0.16 6.97
CA LYS A 36 -2.98 0.29 7.76
C LYS A 36 -4.23 -0.02 6.93
N ILE A 37 -4.27 0.47 5.68
CA ILE A 37 -5.37 0.20 4.75
C ILE A 37 -5.42 -1.31 4.46
N VAL A 38 -4.30 -1.92 4.08
CA VAL A 38 -4.25 -3.37 3.82
C VAL A 38 -4.69 -4.17 5.03
N ASN A 39 -4.16 -3.89 6.22
CA ASN A 39 -4.51 -4.62 7.45
C ASN A 39 -5.99 -4.50 7.79
N LYS A 40 -6.60 -3.33 7.56
CA LYS A 40 -8.05 -3.12 7.73
C LYS A 40 -8.86 -4.01 6.79
N TYR A 41 -8.48 -4.10 5.52
CA TYR A 41 -9.19 -4.92 4.54
C TYR A 41 -8.88 -6.41 4.70
N LEU A 42 -7.67 -6.78 5.10
CA LEU A 42 -7.32 -8.14 5.49
C LEU A 42 -8.18 -8.62 6.65
N THR A 43 -8.43 -7.77 7.66
CA THR A 43 -9.35 -8.09 8.76
C THR A 43 -10.78 -8.33 8.26
N ARG A 44 -11.24 -7.59 7.25
CA ARG A 44 -12.56 -7.83 6.65
C ARG A 44 -12.61 -9.16 5.90
N ILE A 45 -11.60 -9.43 5.08
CA ILE A 45 -11.44 -10.71 4.36
C ILE A 45 -11.40 -11.87 5.35
N LYS A 46 -10.76 -11.69 6.51
CA LYS A 46 -10.73 -12.69 7.59
C LYS A 46 -12.13 -13.08 8.08
N LEU A 47 -13.01 -12.10 8.24
CA LEU A 47 -14.37 -12.31 8.75
C LEU A 47 -15.33 -12.81 7.68
N ASP A 48 -15.21 -12.30 6.46
CA ASP A 48 -16.14 -12.59 5.36
C ASP A 48 -15.71 -13.79 4.51
N GLY A 49 -14.41 -14.12 4.54
CA GLY A 49 -13.76 -15.18 3.78
C GLY A 49 -13.28 -14.76 2.38
N TYR A 50 -13.47 -13.51 1.96
CA TYR A 50 -13.07 -13.01 0.64
C TYR A 50 -13.12 -11.47 0.60
N LEU A 51 -12.52 -10.87 -0.43
CA LEU A 51 -12.63 -9.44 -0.69
C LEU A 51 -13.92 -9.11 -1.45
N THR A 52 -14.84 -8.41 -0.80
CA THR A 52 -16.10 -7.97 -1.41
C THR A 52 -15.88 -6.89 -2.45
N THR A 53 -16.78 -6.80 -3.44
CA THR A 53 -16.79 -5.73 -4.46
C THR A 53 -16.89 -4.34 -3.85
N VAL A 54 -17.64 -4.20 -2.75
CA VAL A 54 -17.79 -2.93 -2.04
C VAL A 54 -16.49 -2.53 -1.34
N ASP A 55 -15.87 -3.47 -0.63
CA ASP A 55 -14.62 -3.21 0.08
C ASP A 55 -13.46 -2.98 -0.89
N GLU A 56 -13.43 -3.69 -2.01
CA GLU A 56 -12.48 -3.47 -3.11
C GLU A 56 -12.52 -2.02 -3.61
N ASN A 57 -13.71 -1.51 -3.96
CA ASN A 57 -13.86 -0.14 -4.45
C ASN A 57 -13.50 0.91 -3.38
N LYS A 58 -13.82 0.65 -2.11
CA LYS A 58 -13.42 1.53 -1.01
C LYS A 58 -11.91 1.52 -0.80
N MET A 59 -11.27 0.36 -0.89
CA MET A 59 -9.83 0.22 -0.79
C MET A 59 -9.11 1.01 -1.89
N ILE A 60 -9.56 0.88 -3.15
CA ILE A 60 -9.02 1.65 -4.28
C ILE A 60 -9.09 3.16 -4.02
N ASN A 61 -10.22 3.65 -3.51
CA ASN A 61 -10.39 5.07 -3.16
C ASN A 61 -9.49 5.50 -1.99
N GLU A 62 -9.33 4.67 -0.96
CA GLU A 62 -8.42 4.96 0.17
C GLU A 62 -6.95 5.03 -0.29
N PHE A 63 -6.54 4.15 -1.22
CA PHE A 63 -5.20 4.18 -1.83
C PHE A 63 -4.96 5.43 -2.68
N ALA A 64 -5.96 5.86 -3.46
CA ALA A 64 -5.89 7.12 -4.19
C ALA A 64 -5.72 8.33 -3.24
N ASN A 65 -6.43 8.35 -2.10
CA ASN A 65 -6.36 9.44 -1.13
C ASN A 65 -4.99 9.61 -0.45
N ILE A 66 -4.18 8.56 -0.37
CA ILE A 66 -2.83 8.62 0.22
C ILE A 66 -1.75 8.93 -0.83
N GLY A 67 -2.12 9.24 -2.07
CA GLY A 67 -1.17 9.46 -3.16
C GLY A 67 -0.48 8.17 -3.62
N CYS A 68 -1.21 7.05 -3.56
CA CYS A 68 -0.76 5.77 -4.11
C CYS A 68 -1.91 5.09 -4.88
N PRO A 69 -2.36 5.66 -6.02
CA PRO A 69 -3.44 5.07 -6.79
C PRO A 69 -3.09 3.67 -7.28
N ILE A 70 -4.12 2.80 -7.26
CA ILE A 70 -4.10 1.48 -7.88
C ILE A 70 -4.49 1.66 -9.35
N GLU A 71 -3.59 1.34 -10.28
CA GLU A 71 -3.81 1.58 -11.72
C GLU A 71 -4.65 0.46 -12.34
N ASN A 72 -4.35 -0.79 -11.99
CA ASN A 72 -5.04 -1.95 -12.51
C ASN A 72 -5.41 -2.92 -11.39
N LYS A 73 -6.70 -2.89 -11.02
CA LYS A 73 -7.26 -3.72 -9.96
C LYS A 73 -7.00 -5.22 -10.13
N ASP A 74 -6.77 -5.74 -11.33
CA ASP A 74 -6.61 -7.18 -11.56
C ASP A 74 -5.16 -7.64 -11.38
N THR A 75 -4.19 -6.75 -11.60
CA THR A 75 -2.76 -7.04 -11.41
C THR A 75 -2.21 -6.51 -10.11
N ASP A 76 -2.79 -5.42 -9.61
CA ASP A 76 -2.28 -4.68 -8.47
C ASP A 76 -2.90 -5.13 -7.15
N ILE A 77 -4.07 -5.76 -7.18
CA ILE A 77 -4.71 -6.37 -6.00
C ILE A 77 -4.55 -7.88 -6.10
N ILE A 78 -3.60 -8.40 -5.32
CA ILE A 78 -3.26 -9.81 -5.24
C ILE A 78 -3.92 -10.38 -3.98
N VAL A 79 -4.98 -11.14 -4.17
CA VAL A 79 -5.79 -11.77 -3.11
C VAL A 79 -6.16 -13.19 -3.55
N ASN A 80 -6.31 -14.11 -2.61
CA ASN A 80 -6.70 -15.49 -2.92
C ASN A 80 -8.19 -15.69 -3.16
N ALA A 81 -9.06 -14.93 -2.50
CA ALA A 81 -10.50 -14.96 -2.74
C ALA A 81 -11.08 -13.56 -2.94
N ARG A 82 -11.72 -13.34 -4.09
CA ARG A 82 -12.29 -12.06 -4.51
C ARG A 82 -13.64 -12.23 -5.19
N GLU A 83 -14.61 -11.45 -4.74
CA GLU A 83 -15.98 -11.49 -5.25
C GLU A 83 -16.07 -11.08 -6.71
N SER A 84 -15.33 -10.04 -7.10
CA SER A 84 -15.36 -9.52 -8.47
C SER A 84 -14.81 -10.49 -9.51
N ARG A 85 -14.03 -11.50 -9.08
CA ARG A 85 -13.56 -12.62 -9.92
C ARG A 85 -14.48 -13.83 -9.89
N GLY A 86 -15.49 -13.84 -9.01
CA GLY A 86 -16.36 -14.99 -8.77
C GLY A 86 -15.71 -16.09 -7.93
N ASP A 87 -14.67 -15.77 -7.15
CA ASP A 87 -13.99 -16.76 -6.31
C ASP A 87 -14.89 -17.22 -5.15
N THR A 88 -14.69 -18.46 -4.73
CA THR A 88 -15.37 -19.00 -3.54
C THR A 88 -14.82 -18.39 -2.26
N ARG A 89 -15.68 -18.27 -1.25
CA ARG A 89 -15.27 -17.82 0.08
C ARG A 89 -14.33 -18.82 0.71
N ILE A 90 -13.30 -18.33 1.37
CA ILE A 90 -12.39 -19.13 2.19
C ILE A 90 -13.01 -19.25 3.58
N LEU A 91 -13.23 -20.48 4.01
CA LEU A 91 -13.83 -20.80 5.28
C LEU A 91 -12.75 -21.12 6.31
N ARG A 92 -13.11 -20.98 7.59
CA ARG A 92 -12.30 -21.41 8.71
C ARG A 92 -12.03 -22.90 8.58
N ASN A 93 -10.76 -23.26 8.54
CA ASN A 93 -10.33 -24.64 8.39
C ASN A 93 -9.26 -24.98 9.45
N THR A 94 -9.21 -26.25 9.85
CA THR A 94 -8.13 -26.79 10.68
C THR A 94 -6.85 -27.01 9.88
N ASP A 95 -6.95 -27.17 8.56
CA ASP A 95 -5.80 -27.10 7.66
C ASP A 95 -5.38 -25.63 7.47
N PRO A 96 -4.15 -25.25 7.87
CA PRO A 96 -3.69 -23.88 7.76
C PRO A 96 -3.67 -23.38 6.31
N THR A 97 -3.43 -24.23 5.32
CA THR A 97 -3.36 -23.79 3.91
C THR A 97 -4.73 -23.54 3.30
N ALA A 98 -5.75 -24.28 3.73
CA ALA A 98 -7.12 -24.14 3.23
C ALA A 98 -7.88 -22.99 3.90
N GLY A 99 -7.45 -22.55 5.08
CA GLY A 99 -8.02 -21.41 5.81
C GLY A 99 -7.26 -20.11 5.64
N GLU A 100 -6.11 -20.10 4.96
CA GLU A 100 -5.27 -18.92 4.78
C GLU A 100 -6.00 -17.86 3.93
N VAL A 101 -5.93 -16.61 4.34
CA VAL A 101 -6.37 -15.43 3.57
C VAL A 101 -5.19 -14.48 3.44
N PHE A 102 -4.95 -13.98 2.23
CA PHE A 102 -3.91 -12.98 2.02
C PHE A 102 -4.40 -11.83 1.16
N LEU A 103 -3.83 -10.66 1.39
CA LEU A 103 -4.05 -9.47 0.60
C LEU A 103 -2.72 -8.77 0.40
N THR A 104 -2.32 -8.60 -0.85
CA THR A 104 -1.18 -7.77 -1.24
C THR A 104 -1.66 -6.74 -2.25
N VAL A 105 -1.30 -5.48 -2.01
CA VAL A 105 -1.62 -4.36 -2.89
C VAL A 105 -0.33 -3.75 -3.38
N LYS A 106 -0.24 -3.63 -4.70
CA LYS A 106 0.76 -2.84 -5.40
C LYS A 106 0.12 -1.52 -5.80
N CYS A 107 0.80 -0.41 -5.60
CA CYS A 107 0.32 0.89 -6.05
C CYS A 107 1.48 1.76 -6.49
N LYS A 108 1.20 2.76 -7.33
CA LYS A 108 2.21 3.67 -7.86
C LYS A 108 2.20 4.96 -7.07
N LEU A 109 3.37 5.44 -6.67
CA LEU A 109 3.47 6.65 -5.86
C LEU A 109 3.23 7.90 -6.72
N ASP A 110 2.25 8.70 -6.31
CA ASP A 110 1.89 9.97 -6.94
C ASP A 110 1.75 11.09 -5.88
N PRO A 111 2.58 12.15 -5.91
CA PRO A 111 3.73 12.36 -6.80
C PRO A 111 4.88 11.39 -6.53
N LYS A 112 5.69 11.15 -7.57
CA LYS A 112 6.96 10.41 -7.48
C LYS A 112 7.88 11.12 -6.48
N PRO A 113 8.50 10.39 -5.52
CA PRO A 113 9.44 10.99 -4.60
C PRO A 113 10.64 11.59 -5.37
N ALA A 114 11.10 12.78 -4.99
CA ALA A 114 12.25 13.43 -5.61
C ALA A 114 13.60 12.97 -5.02
N VAL A 115 13.58 11.84 -4.31
CA VAL A 115 14.76 11.19 -3.75
C VAL A 115 15.42 10.32 -4.83
N PRO A 116 16.75 10.40 -5.01
CA PRO A 116 17.48 9.50 -5.90
C PRO A 116 17.23 8.03 -5.54
N ASN A 117 16.91 7.20 -6.53
CA ASN A 117 16.61 5.76 -6.38
C ASN A 117 15.35 5.42 -5.55
N ALA A 118 14.43 6.37 -5.34
CA ALA A 118 13.15 6.05 -4.71
C ALA A 118 12.34 5.05 -5.56
N PRO A 119 11.66 4.06 -4.94
CA PRO A 119 10.79 3.15 -5.65
C PRO A 119 9.62 3.92 -6.28
N GLU A 120 9.26 3.57 -7.51
CA GLU A 120 8.08 4.14 -8.19
C GLU A 120 6.78 3.45 -7.76
N THR A 121 6.91 2.22 -7.27
CA THR A 121 5.79 1.41 -6.80
C THR A 121 5.99 1.00 -5.35
N LEU A 122 4.92 1.11 -4.58
CA LEU A 122 4.80 0.61 -3.23
C LEU A 122 4.10 -0.75 -3.27
N MET A 123 4.60 -1.73 -2.53
CA MET A 123 3.95 -3.03 -2.37
C MET A 123 3.80 -3.30 -0.89
N VAL A 124 2.56 -3.48 -0.45
CA VAL A 124 2.22 -3.77 0.94
C VAL A 124 1.28 -4.98 0.98
N GLY A 125 1.51 -5.89 1.91
CA GLY A 125 0.72 -7.11 1.98
C GLY A 125 0.70 -7.71 3.37
N GLY A 126 -0.22 -8.64 3.56
CA GLY A 126 -0.35 -9.41 4.79
C GLY A 126 -1.14 -10.69 4.56
N THR A 127 -1.01 -11.58 5.55
CA THR A 127 -1.63 -12.89 5.58
C THR A 127 -2.27 -13.09 6.95
N ASP A 128 -3.44 -13.71 6.99
CA ASP A 128 -4.13 -14.16 8.20
C ASP A 128 -4.91 -15.46 7.90
N TYR A 129 -5.73 -15.94 8.83
CA TYR A 129 -6.59 -17.12 8.66
C TYR A 129 -8.06 -16.75 8.78
N SER A 130 -8.88 -17.26 7.86
CA SER A 130 -10.33 -17.05 7.85
C SER A 130 -10.97 -17.51 9.16
N GLU A 131 -11.81 -16.64 9.72
CA GLU A 131 -12.65 -16.91 10.89
C GLU A 131 -14.08 -17.31 10.48
N ARG A 132 -14.38 -17.25 9.17
CA ARG A 132 -15.72 -17.49 8.63
C ARG A 132 -16.14 -18.96 8.82
N PRO A 133 -17.19 -19.29 9.58
CA PRO A 133 -17.66 -20.66 9.70
C PRO A 133 -18.31 -21.17 8.41
N ASP A 134 -18.28 -22.50 8.22
CA ASP A 134 -19.03 -23.22 7.19
C ASP A 134 -20.55 -23.03 7.45
N PRO A 135 -21.35 -22.59 6.45
CA PRO A 135 -22.80 -22.41 6.60
C PRO A 135 -23.59 -23.67 6.98
#